data_AF-A0A0Q5I8Z0-F1
#
_entry.id   AF-A0A0Q5I8Z0-F1
#
_cell.length_a   1.000
_cell.length_b   1.000
_cell.length_c   1.000
_cell.angle_alpha   90.00
_cell.angle_beta   90.00
_cell.angle_gamma   90.00
#
_symmetry.space_group_name_H-M   'P 1'
#
loop_
_entity.id
_entity.type
_entity.pdbx_description
1 polymer ?
#
loop_
_entity_poly.entity_id
_entity_poly.type
_entity_poly.pdbx_seq_one_letter_code
_entity_poly.pdbx_strand_id
1 'polypeptide(L)'
;MSDIFLLMTGLLSGIALVLYFFPYRQLLNFVDYGSPQATPRINRYAARRLLLPVAIHALCVPIAALRPELGVPLLFLTPLSILAAVVWIAAGVHRLNTFPAT
;
A
#
# COMPACT_ATOMS: atom_id res chain seq x y z
N MET A 1 -18.52 12.07 -0.95
CA MET A 1 -17.89 10.92 -0.26
C MET A 1 -17.12 10.04 -1.25
N SER A 2 -17.68 9.70 -2.41
CA SER A 2 -16.97 9.01 -3.51
C SER A 2 -15.63 9.65 -3.89
N ASP A 3 -15.56 10.99 -3.93
CA ASP A 3 -14.35 11.73 -4.32
C ASP A 3 -13.18 11.49 -3.37
N ILE A 4 -13.46 11.26 -2.08
CA ILE A 4 -12.43 10.94 -1.08
C ILE A 4 -11.84 9.56 -1.39
N PHE A 5 -12.68 8.57 -1.69
CA PHE A 5 -12.20 7.23 -2.05
C PHE A 5 -11.41 7.27 -3.37
N LEU A 6 -11.85 8.06 -4.35
CA LEU A 6 -11.15 8.24 -5.62
C LEU A 6 -9.78 8.90 -5.41
N LEU A 7 -9.71 9.95 -4.60
CA LEU A 7 -8.47 10.61 -4.21
C LEU A 7 -7.50 9.63 -3.55
N MET A 8 -7.99 8.83 -2.60
CA MET A 8 -7.17 7.81 -1.92
C MET A 8 -6.69 6.71 -2.86
N THR A 9 -7.55 6.23 -3.77
CA THR A 9 -7.15 5.30 -4.84
C THR A 9 -6.02 5.89 -5.68
N GLY A 10 -6.14 7.15 -6.11
CA GLY A 10 -5.12 7.84 -6.89
C GLY A 10 -3.81 8.00 -6.13
N LEU A 11 -3.87 8.47 -4.88
CA LEU A 11 -2.70 8.68 -4.02
C LEU A 11 -1.94 7.37 -3.75
N LEU A 12 -2.65 6.33 -3.32
CA LEU A 12 -2.04 5.03 -3.02
C LEU A 12 -1.48 4.36 -4.28
N SER A 13 -2.15 4.53 -5.42
CA SER A 13 -1.63 4.06 -6.71
C SER A 13 -0.35 4.81 -7.08
N GLY A 14 -0.31 6.13 -6.88
CA GLY A 14 0.88 6.95 -7.09
C GLY A 14 2.07 6.46 -6.25
N ILE A 15 1.83 6.19 -4.96
CA ILE A 15 2.87 5.64 -4.07
C ILE A 15 3.34 4.26 -4.56
N ALA A 16 2.42 3.37 -4.94
CA ALA A 16 2.76 2.05 -5.46
C ALA A 16 3.59 2.14 -6.76
N LEU A 17 3.23 3.05 -7.66
CA LEU A 17 3.97 3.33 -8.89
C LEU A 17 5.37 3.86 -8.59
N VAL A 18 5.51 4.83 -7.69
CA VAL A 18 6.81 5.38 -7.29
C VAL A 18 7.72 4.29 -6.73
N LEU A 19 7.21 3.43 -5.84
CA LEU A 19 7.98 2.32 -5.27
C LEU A 19 8.38 1.27 -6.32
N TYR A 20 7.56 1.07 -7.36
CA TYR A 20 7.85 0.10 -8.41
C TYR A 20 8.87 0.62 -9.43
N PHE A 21 8.69 1.86 -9.91
CA PHE A 21 9.50 2.48 -10.97
C PHE A 21 10.75 3.20 -10.46
N PHE A 22 10.75 3.72 -9.23
CA PHE A 22 11.90 4.35 -8.60
C PHE A 22 12.37 3.56 -7.36
N PRO A 23 12.70 2.26 -7.52
CA PRO A 23 12.84 1.34 -6.39
C PRO A 23 14.13 1.54 -5.59
N TYR A 24 15.04 2.41 -6.02
CA TYR A 24 16.34 2.64 -5.36
C TYR A 24 16.28 3.66 -4.21
N ARG A 25 15.15 4.34 -4.00
CA ARG A 25 14.97 5.33 -2.93
C ARG A 25 14.42 4.67 -1.67
N GLN A 26 14.98 4.99 -0.51
CA GLN A 26 14.44 4.55 0.78
C GLN A 26 13.27 5.48 1.16
N LEU A 27 12.05 5.05 0.85
CA LEU A 27 10.84 5.85 1.01
C LEU A 27 9.97 5.39 2.17
N LEU A 28 10.11 4.12 2.59
CA LEU A 28 9.28 3.53 3.64
C LEU A 28 9.99 3.64 5.00
N ASN A 29 9.68 4.71 5.75
CA ASN A 29 10.31 4.98 7.05
C ASN A 29 10.07 3.89 8.12
N PHE A 30 9.07 3.03 7.93
CA PHE A 30 8.75 1.92 8.84
C PHE A 30 9.46 0.61 8.49
N VAL A 31 10.28 0.60 7.43
CA VAL A 31 10.98 -0.59 6.93
C VAL A 31 12.48 -0.43 7.13
N ASP A 32 13.10 -1.40 7.78
CA ASP A 32 14.55 -1.55 7.75
C ASP A 32 14.97 -2.21 6.44
N TYR A 33 15.65 -1.42 5.60
CA TYR A 33 16.13 -1.86 4.30
C TYR A 33 17.38 -2.75 4.39
N GLY A 34 18.11 -2.74 5.51
CA GLY A 34 19.32 -3.53 5.74
C GLY A 34 20.52 -3.15 4.87
N SER A 35 20.38 -3.23 3.55
CA SER A 35 21.42 -2.85 2.57
C SER A 35 20.86 -2.08 1.37
N PRO A 36 21.69 -1.25 0.71
CA PRO A 36 21.29 -0.57 -0.54
C PRO A 36 20.86 -1.54 -1.65
N GLN A 37 21.42 -2.74 -1.68
CA GLN A 37 21.12 -3.78 -2.69
C GLN A 37 19.75 -4.42 -2.47
N ALA A 38 19.29 -4.52 -1.21
CA ALA A 38 17.97 -5.04 -0.87
C ALA A 38 16.84 -4.03 -1.12
N THR A 39 17.17 -2.73 -1.14
CA THR A 39 16.22 -1.62 -1.33
C THR A 39 15.27 -1.82 -2.52
N PRO A 40 15.73 -2.11 -3.74
CA PRO A 40 14.83 -2.29 -4.87
C PRO A 40 13.92 -3.51 -4.79
N ARG A 41 14.38 -4.61 -4.18
CA ARG A 41 13.57 -5.82 -3.96
C ARG A 41 12.46 -5.54 -2.95
N ILE A 42 12.80 -4.86 -1.86
CA ILE A 42 11.87 -4.46 -0.79
C ILE A 42 10.80 -3.49 -1.33
N ASN A 43 11.20 -2.47 -2.08
CA ASN A 43 10.26 -1.50 -2.62
C ASN A 43 9.29 -2.11 -3.64
N ARG A 44 9.77 -2.97 -4.54
CA ARG A 44 8.88 -3.71 -5.48
C ARG A 44 7.97 -4.69 -4.75
N TYR A 45 8.46 -5.32 -3.67
CA TYR A 45 7.64 -6.16 -2.81
C TYR A 45 6.50 -5.34 -2.17
N ALA A 46 6.83 -4.19 -1.58
CA ALA A 46 5.88 -3.28 -0.95
C ALA A 46 4.85 -2.70 -1.93
N ALA A 47 5.30 -2.27 -3.13
CA ALA A 47 4.44 -1.76 -4.19
C ALA A 47 3.29 -2.73 -4.52
N ARG A 48 3.59 -4.02 -4.62
CA ARG A 48 2.57 -5.05 -4.90
C ARG A 48 1.57 -5.21 -3.75
N ARG A 49 1.98 -5.02 -2.49
CA ARG A 49 1.07 -5.11 -1.32
C ARG A 49 0.20 -3.88 -1.19
N LEU A 50 0.69 -2.71 -1.59
CA LEU A 50 -0.11 -1.48 -1.64
C LEU A 50 -1.25 -1.55 -2.67
N LEU A 51 -1.23 -2.51 -3.59
CA LEU A 51 -2.38 -2.74 -4.48
C LEU A 51 -3.63 -3.20 -3.72
N LEU A 52 -3.49 -3.81 -2.54
CA LEU A 52 -4.63 -4.21 -1.72
C LEU A 52 -5.46 -3.00 -1.25
N PRO A 53 -4.90 -1.99 -0.55
CA PRO A 53 -5.66 -0.82 -0.17
C PRO A 53 -6.10 -0.01 -1.40
N VAL A 54 -5.35 0.02 -2.51
CA VAL A 54 -5.81 0.63 -3.78
C VAL A 54 -7.10 -0.02 -4.27
N ALA A 55 -7.14 -1.35 -4.34
CA ALA A 55 -8.31 -2.10 -4.79
C ALA A 55 -9.51 -1.88 -3.86
N ILE A 56 -9.30 -1.89 -2.54
CA ILE A 56 -10.36 -1.64 -1.56
C ILE A 56 -10.97 -0.25 -1.78
N HIS A 57 -10.16 0.79 -1.94
CA HIS A 57 -10.69 2.15 -2.17
C HIS A 57 -11.37 2.28 -3.54
N ALA A 58 -10.81 1.66 -4.59
CA ALA A 58 -11.41 1.66 -5.91
C ALA A 58 -12.80 1.01 -5.91
N LEU A 59 -13.00 -0.05 -5.12
CA LEU A 59 -14.31 -0.68 -4.90
C LEU A 59 -15.25 0.19 -4.04
N CYS A 60 -14.72 0.98 -3.11
CA CYS A 60 -15.53 1.90 -2.30
C CYS A 60 -16.12 3.06 -3.11
N VAL A 61 -15.49 3.49 -4.21
CA VAL A 61 -15.98 4.58 -5.07
C VAL A 61 -17.41 4.31 -5.59
N PRO A 62 -17.69 3.21 -6.33
CA PRO A 62 -19.04 2.94 -6.82
C PRO A 62 -20.02 2.64 -5.67
N ILE A 63 -19.59 1.98 -4.59
CA ILE A 63 -20.46 1.71 -3.44
C ILE A 63 -20.92 3.01 -2.77
N ALA A 64 -20.00 3.94 -2.51
CA ALA A 64 -20.32 5.23 -1.91
C ALA A 64 -21.14 6.14 -2.84
N ALA A 65 -21.03 5.97 -4.17
CA ALA A 65 -21.86 6.67 -5.13
C ALA A 65 -23.31 6.13 -5.17
N LEU A 66 -23.48 4.81 -5.05
CA LEU A 66 -24.79 4.16 -5.05
C LEU A 66 -25.49 4.20 -3.68
N ARG A 67 -24.71 4.22 -2.59
CA ARG A 67 -25.17 4.13 -1.20
C ARG A 67 -24.42 5.13 -0.31
N PRO A 68 -24.72 6.44 -0.41
CA PRO A 68 -24.03 7.49 0.35
C PRO A 68 -24.07 7.28 1.86
N GLU A 69 -25.12 6.63 2.37
CA GLU A 69 -25.31 6.27 3.78
C GLU A 69 -24.21 5.35 4.32
N LEU A 70 -23.52 4.60 3.45
CA LEU A 70 -22.40 3.73 3.82
C LEU A 70 -21.05 4.47 3.84
N GLY A 71 -21.01 5.76 3.50
CA GLY A 71 -19.75 6.51 3.39
C GLY A 71 -18.90 6.48 4.66
N VAL A 72 -19.50 6.72 5.83
CA VAL A 72 -18.78 6.70 7.12
C VAL A 72 -18.29 5.29 7.48
N PRO A 73 -19.12 4.23 7.42
CA PRO A 73 -18.64 2.85 7.58
C PRO A 73 -17.47 2.48 6.64
N LEU A 74 -17.56 2.87 5.36
CA LEU A 74 -16.52 2.59 4.37
C LEU A 74 -15.21 3.35 4.68
N LEU A 75 -15.27 4.53 5.30
CA LEU A 75 -14.07 5.24 5.73
C LEU A 75 -13.23 4.43 6.73
N PHE A 76 -13.84 3.60 7.58
CA PHE A 76 -13.09 2.71 8.49
C PHE A 76 -12.25 1.65 7.77
N LEU A 77 -12.63 1.28 6.54
CA LEU A 77 -11.80 0.38 5.72
C LEU A 77 -10.49 1.02 5.30
N THR A 78 -10.40 2.35 5.29
CA THR A 78 -9.19 3.10 4.94
C THR A 78 -8.03 2.78 5.89
N PRO A 79 -8.10 3.10 7.21
CA PRO A 79 -7.01 2.79 8.12
C PRO A 79 -6.77 1.28 8.27
N LEU A 80 -7.83 0.46 8.23
CA LEU A 80 -7.69 -1.01 8.34
C LEU A 80 -6.92 -1.60 7.17
N SER A 81 -7.23 -1.19 5.93
CA SER A 81 -6.53 -1.69 4.74
C SER A 81 -5.08 -1.22 4.67
N ILE A 82 -4.80 0.03 5.08
CA ILE A 82 -3.44 0.55 5.18
C ILE A 82 -2.66 -0.21 6.25
N LEU A 83 -3.22 -0.39 7.44
CA LEU A 83 -2.58 -1.14 8.53
C LEU A 83 -2.28 -2.58 8.10
N ALA A 84 -3.24 -3.25 7.46
CA ALA A 84 -3.05 -4.59 6.93
C ALA A 84 -1.89 -4.64 5.91
N ALA A 85 -1.82 -3.67 5.00
CA ALA A 85 -0.72 -3.58 4.04
C ALA A 85 0.62 -3.34 4.74
N VAL A 86 0.70 -2.42 5.70
CA VAL A 86 1.92 -2.13 6.47
C VAL A 86 2.41 -3.36 7.23
N VAL A 87 1.54 -4.04 7.97
CA VAL A 87 1.88 -5.26 8.72
C VAL A 87 2.35 -6.36 7.76
N TRP A 88 1.67 -6.54 6.64
CA TRP A 88 2.06 -7.53 5.63
C TRP A 88 3.43 -7.20 5.02
N ILE A 89 3.69 -5.92 4.73
CA ILE A 89 4.98 -5.46 4.23
C ILE A 89 6.08 -5.74 5.26
N ALA A 90 5.90 -5.30 6.51
CA ALA A 90 6.88 -5.47 7.58
C ALA A 90 7.22 -6.95 7.83
N ALA A 91 6.20 -7.80 7.98
CA ALA A 91 6.38 -9.24 8.16
C ALA A 91 7.04 -9.91 6.93
N GLY A 92 6.80 -9.38 5.74
CA GLY A 92 7.44 -9.80 4.51
C GLY A 92 8.92 -9.43 4.43
N VAL A 93 9.25 -8.18 4.75
CA VAL A 93 10.62 -7.68 4.70
C VAL A 93 11.50 -8.40 5.72
N HIS A 94 10.99 -8.67 6.93
CA HIS A 94 11.74 -9.47 7.91
C HIS A 94 12.20 -10.80 7.31
N ARG A 95 11.32 -11.52 6.58
CA ARG A 95 11.69 -12.76 5.87
C ARG A 95 12.68 -12.54 4.73
N LEU A 96 12.55 -11.43 3.98
CA LEU A 96 13.45 -11.10 2.88
C LEU A 96 14.88 -10.80 3.37
N ASN A 97 15.02 -10.24 4.57
CA ASN A 97 16.31 -9.91 5.17
C ASN A 97 16.95 -11.15 5.83
N THR A 98 16.15 -12.08 6.39
CA THR A 98 16.67 -13.31 7.01
C THR A 98 17.14 -14.37 6.01
N PHE A 99 16.54 -14.42 4.81
CA PHE A 99 16.94 -15.35 3.75
C PHE A 99 17.48 -14.57 2.54
N PRO A 100 18.79 -14.25 2.51
CA PRO A 100 19.40 -13.68 1.32
C PRO A 100 19.22 -14.67 0.16
N ALA A 101 18.75 -14.17 -0.98
CA ALA A 101 18.63 -14.98 -2.17
C ALA A 101 20.03 -15.47 -2.55
N THR A 102 20.25 -16.78 -2.46
CA THR A 102 21.42 -17.48 -3.02
C THR A 102 21.47 -17.31 -4.53
#